data_AF-A0A931XSX7-F1
#
_entry.id   AF-A0A931XSX7-F1
#
_cell.length_a   1.000
_cell.length_b   1.000
_cell.length_c   1.000
_cell.angle_alpha   90.00
_cell.angle_beta   90.00
_cell.angle_gamma   90.00
#
_symmetry.space_group_name_H-M   'P 1'
#
loop_
_entity.id
_entity.type
_entity.pdbx_description
1 polymer ?
#
loop_
_entity_poly.entity_id
_entity_poly.type
_entity_poly.pdbx_seq_one_letter_code
_entity_poly.pdbx_strand_id
1 'polypeptide(L)'
;MDILATVVAPWQAFLTKLANFLPNIFAAGVIVIAGYFFAKLVQLATVKLLAWIHFEQAAEKSGIKEVLEKGAIRQSPSELIGLLIYWLLVLLVMVTALNALGLPVAAVVVLILGLLFANFFATAVQTACSNAKIVQAENFGKVAKYAIVVFAVGMAMEQLGIATEMVLAAFVLLFGAVCLAAALAFGIGGREIAAEFLRKWFEEHKRGR
;
A
#
# COMPACT_ATOMS: atom_id res chain seq x y z
N MET A 1 -25.07 38.47 -29.46
CA MET A 1 -24.32 37.83 -28.37
C MET A 1 -24.71 38.53 -27.09
N ASP A 2 -25.46 37.86 -26.20
CA ASP A 2 -25.93 38.48 -24.96
C ASP A 2 -24.77 38.67 -23.98
N ILE A 3 -24.25 39.89 -23.91
CA ILE A 3 -23.13 40.28 -23.05
C ILE A 3 -23.42 39.95 -21.57
N LEU A 4 -24.70 40.00 -21.18
CA LEU A 4 -25.15 39.60 -19.85
C LEU A 4 -24.98 38.09 -19.60
N ALA A 5 -25.21 37.24 -20.60
CA ALA A 5 -24.99 35.80 -20.47
C ALA A 5 -23.49 35.49 -20.31
N THR A 6 -22.60 36.22 -21.01
CA THR A 6 -21.15 36.02 -20.91
C THR A 6 -20.56 36.47 -19.58
N VAL A 7 -21.14 37.49 -18.94
CA VAL A 7 -20.67 37.99 -17.63
C VAL A 7 -21.28 37.22 -16.45
N VAL A 8 -22.52 36.76 -16.57
CA VAL A 8 -23.23 36.06 -15.49
C VAL A 8 -22.91 34.56 -15.47
N ALA A 9 -22.61 33.93 -16.61
CA ALA A 9 -22.31 32.49 -16.66
C ALA A 9 -21.10 32.07 -15.79
N PRO A 10 -19.96 32.79 -15.74
CA PRO A 10 -18.86 32.49 -14.82
C PRO A 10 -19.27 32.61 -13.35
N TRP A 11 -20.12 33.58 -13.01
CA TRP A 11 -20.61 33.80 -11.66
C TRP A 11 -21.53 32.66 -11.20
N GLN A 12 -22.46 32.24 -12.06
CA GLN A 12 -23.32 31.08 -11.80
C GLN A 12 -22.50 29.79 -11.69
N ALA A 13 -21.49 29.59 -12.53
CA ALA A 13 -20.59 28.46 -12.44
C ALA A 13 -19.80 28.43 -11.12
N PHE A 14 -19.33 29.59 -10.66
CA PHE A 14 -18.66 29.72 -9.35
C PHE A 14 -19.61 29.39 -8.20
N LEU A 15 -20.81 29.96 -8.18
CA LEU A 15 -21.81 29.68 -7.14
C LEU A 15 -22.23 28.20 -7.12
N THR A 16 -22.33 27.57 -8.28
CA THR A 16 -22.66 26.14 -8.40
C THR A 16 -21.52 25.27 -7.86
N LYS A 17 -20.26 25.62 -8.16
CA LYS A 17 -19.09 24.95 -7.55
C LYS A 17 -19.08 25.12 -6.03
N LEU A 18 -19.38 26.32 -5.53
CA LEU A 18 -19.41 26.61 -4.10
C LEU A 18 -20.54 25.85 -3.38
N ALA A 19 -21.72 25.78 -4.00
CA ALA A 19 -22.85 25.00 -3.50
C ALA A 19 -22.56 23.49 -3.47
N ASN A 20 -21.85 22.97 -4.48
CA ASN A 20 -21.43 21.56 -4.52
C ASN A 20 -20.24 21.24 -3.60
N PHE A 21 -19.44 22.24 -3.24
CA PHE A 21 -18.31 22.06 -2.33
C PHE A 21 -18.76 21.75 -0.90
N LEU A 22 -19.90 22.29 -0.46
CA LEU A 22 -20.40 22.11 0.90
C LEU A 22 -20.81 20.65 1.20
N PRO A 23 -21.61 19.97 0.35
CA PRO A 23 -21.86 18.52 0.47
C PRO A 23 -20.58 17.69 0.37
N ASN A 24 -19.64 18.08 -0.50
CA ASN A 24 -18.38 17.35 -0.69
C ASN A 24 -17.47 17.41 0.54
N ILE A 25 -17.41 18.55 1.24
CA ILE A 25 -16.73 18.66 2.54
C ILE A 25 -17.34 17.70 3.54
N PHE A 26 -18.67 17.64 3.61
CA PHE A 26 -19.36 16.74 4.51
C PHE A 26 -19.05 15.27 4.19
N ALA A 27 -19.13 14.89 2.90
CA ALA A 27 -18.77 13.55 2.44
C ALA A 27 -17.31 13.19 2.77
N ALA A 28 -16.37 14.09 2.50
CA ALA A 28 -14.96 13.92 2.86
C ALA A 28 -14.77 13.75 4.37
N GLY A 29 -15.47 14.54 5.19
CA GLY A 29 -15.47 14.40 6.64
C GLY A 29 -15.95 13.04 7.10
N VAL A 30 -17.08 12.55 6.55
CA VAL A 30 -17.61 11.22 6.84
C VAL A 30 -16.61 10.12 6.45
N ILE A 31 -16.01 10.24 5.25
CA ILE A 31 -14.99 9.30 4.76
C ILE A 31 -13.80 9.24 5.73
N VAL A 32 -13.27 10.39 6.17
CA VAL A 32 -12.13 10.44 7.10
C VAL A 32 -12.49 9.81 8.44
N ILE A 33 -13.67 10.14 8.99
CA ILE A 33 -14.11 9.61 10.28
C ILE A 33 -14.29 8.09 10.19
N ALA A 34 -15.11 7.61 9.25
CA ALA A 34 -15.37 6.19 9.07
C ALA A 34 -14.09 5.42 8.74
N GLY A 35 -13.26 5.98 7.86
CA GLY A 35 -11.99 5.41 7.46
C GLY A 35 -10.98 5.32 8.60
N TYR A 36 -10.91 6.31 9.49
CA TYR A 36 -10.08 6.26 10.70
C TYR A 36 -10.47 5.09 11.60
N PHE A 37 -11.76 4.92 11.87
CA PHE A 37 -12.24 3.80 12.69
C PHE A 37 -11.98 2.46 12.02
N PHE A 38 -12.21 2.36 10.72
CA PHE A 38 -11.93 1.16 9.94
C PHE A 38 -10.43 0.80 9.95
N ALA A 39 -9.55 1.76 9.67
CA ALA A 39 -8.11 1.56 9.69
C ALA A 39 -7.62 1.09 11.08
N LYS A 40 -8.15 1.68 12.15
CA LYS A 40 -7.83 1.29 13.52
C LYS A 40 -8.33 -0.11 13.86
N LEU A 41 -9.52 -0.49 13.38
CA LEU A 41 -10.05 -1.84 13.54
C LEU A 41 -9.16 -2.87 12.84
N VAL A 42 -8.76 -2.61 11.59
CA VAL A 42 -7.88 -3.49 10.84
C VAL A 42 -6.51 -3.60 11.51
N GLN A 43 -5.93 -2.48 11.97
CA GLN A 43 -4.68 -2.48 12.74
C GLN A 43 -4.76 -3.44 13.93
N LEU A 44 -5.81 -3.30 14.74
CA LEU A 44 -6.00 -4.14 15.92
C LEU A 44 -6.18 -5.62 15.54
N ALA A 45 -6.93 -5.90 14.48
CA ALA A 45 -7.10 -7.25 13.96
C ALA A 45 -5.77 -7.85 13.49
N THR A 46 -4.97 -7.08 12.75
CA THR A 46 -3.62 -7.47 12.30
C THR A 46 -2.74 -7.81 13.49
N VAL A 47 -2.59 -6.92 14.48
CA VAL A 47 -1.74 -7.17 15.65
C VAL A 47 -2.19 -8.42 16.38
N LYS A 48 -3.49 -8.59 16.61
CA LYS A 48 -4.03 -9.80 17.26
C LYS A 48 -3.74 -11.06 16.48
N LEU A 49 -3.86 -11.01 15.15
CA LEU A 49 -3.62 -12.16 14.28
C LEU A 49 -2.15 -12.55 14.27
N LEU A 50 -1.24 -11.57 14.20
CA LEU A 50 0.21 -11.82 14.30
C LEU A 50 0.62 -12.37 15.67
N ALA A 51 0.02 -11.84 16.74
CA ALA A 51 0.24 -12.36 18.09
C ALA A 51 -0.25 -13.81 18.24
N TRP A 52 -1.38 -14.14 17.61
CA TRP A 52 -1.96 -15.48 17.68
C TRP A 52 -1.08 -16.54 16.99
N ILE A 53 -0.40 -16.18 15.90
CA ILE A 53 0.55 -17.06 15.21
C ILE A 53 1.94 -17.07 15.86
N HIS A 54 2.11 -16.47 17.05
CA HIS A 54 3.38 -16.38 17.78
C HIS A 54 4.50 -15.70 16.97
N PHE A 55 4.15 -14.70 16.16
CA PHE A 55 5.11 -13.97 15.32
C PHE A 55 6.22 -13.32 16.14
N GLU A 56 5.93 -12.92 17.37
CA GLU A 56 6.88 -12.33 18.32
C GLU A 56 8.02 -13.29 18.64
N GLN A 57 7.72 -14.58 18.85
CA GLN A 57 8.73 -15.59 19.16
C GLN A 57 9.60 -15.90 17.95
N ALA A 58 9.02 -15.88 16.75
CA ALA A 58 9.77 -16.00 15.51
C ALA A 58 10.70 -14.79 15.32
N ALA A 59 10.19 -13.57 15.51
CA ALA A 59 10.96 -12.33 15.38
C ALA A 59 12.09 -12.22 16.42
N GLU A 60 11.88 -12.72 17.64
CA GLU A 60 12.90 -12.78 18.69
C GLU A 60 14.03 -13.75 18.33
N LYS A 61 13.70 -14.95 17.84
CA LYS A 61 14.70 -15.93 17.34
C LYS A 61 15.47 -15.44 16.13
N SER A 62 14.88 -14.56 15.32
CA SER A 62 15.52 -13.94 14.16
C SER A 62 16.36 -12.70 14.49
N GLY A 63 16.44 -12.29 15.76
CA GLY A 63 17.20 -11.10 16.18
C GLY A 63 16.56 -9.76 15.76
N ILE A 64 15.34 -9.78 15.21
CA ILE A 64 14.63 -8.58 14.75
C ILE A 64 14.34 -7.64 15.93
N LYS A 65 13.91 -8.20 17.06
CA LYS A 65 13.63 -7.45 18.29
C LYS A 65 14.84 -6.65 18.78
N GLU A 66 16.02 -7.24 18.73
CA GLU A 66 17.29 -6.63 19.17
C GLU A 66 17.72 -5.46 18.25
N VAL A 67 17.41 -5.55 16.95
CA VAL A 67 17.64 -4.47 15.98
C VAL A 67 16.69 -3.29 16.22
N LEU A 68 15.41 -3.58 16.50
CA LEU A 68 14.40 -2.56 16.83
C LEU A 68 14.76 -1.80 18.11
N GLU A 69 15.16 -2.53 19.16
CA GLU A 69 15.54 -1.95 20.44
C GLU A 69 16.79 -1.05 20.31
N LYS A 70 17.79 -1.45 19.52
CA LYS A 70 18.95 -0.60 19.17
C LYS A 70 18.57 0.68 18.43
N GLY A 71 17.47 0.64 17.67
CA GLY A 71 16.88 1.80 17.00
C GLY A 71 16.00 2.68 17.89
N ALA A 72 15.97 2.44 19.21
CA ALA A 72 15.08 3.11 20.17
C ALA A 72 13.57 2.92 19.87
N ILE A 73 13.21 1.89 19.10
CA ILE A 73 11.82 1.56 18.80
C ILE A 73 11.28 0.63 19.89
N ARG A 74 10.35 1.16 20.71
CA ARG A 74 9.76 0.44 21.87
C ARG A 74 8.59 -0.49 21.52
N GLN A 75 8.15 -0.47 20.27
CA GLN A 75 6.98 -1.22 19.80
C GLN A 75 7.38 -2.64 19.41
N SER A 76 6.49 -3.61 19.64
CA SER A 76 6.73 -4.99 19.21
C SER A 76 6.75 -5.11 17.68
N PRO A 77 7.42 -6.11 17.08
CA PRO A 77 7.43 -6.32 15.64
C PRO A 77 6.02 -6.40 15.02
N SER A 78 5.08 -7.04 15.72
CA SER A 78 3.67 -7.14 15.32
C SER A 78 2.96 -5.80 15.36
N GLU A 79 3.23 -4.97 16.40
CA GLU A 79 2.72 -3.61 16.48
C GLU A 79 3.25 -2.72 15.38
N LEU A 80 4.52 -2.87 14.98
CA LEU A 80 5.08 -2.12 13.86
C LEU A 80 4.38 -2.48 12.54
N ILE A 81 4.14 -3.77 12.31
CA ILE A 81 3.39 -4.22 11.13
C ILE A 81 1.96 -3.68 11.18
N GLY A 82 1.29 -3.75 12.34
CA GLY A 82 -0.02 -3.16 12.53
C GLY A 82 -0.04 -1.65 12.28
N LEU A 83 0.95 -0.92 12.79
CA LEU A 83 1.11 0.52 12.60
C LEU A 83 1.36 0.84 11.11
N LEU A 84 2.14 0.04 10.42
CA LEU A 84 2.37 0.18 8.99
C LEU A 84 1.09 -0.01 8.17
N ILE A 85 0.29 -1.05 8.49
CA ILE A 85 -1.02 -1.26 7.87
C ILE A 85 -1.98 -0.12 8.19
N TYR A 86 -2.00 0.35 9.44
CA TYR A 86 -2.80 1.51 9.84
C TYR A 86 -2.47 2.74 8.99
N TRP A 87 -1.19 3.09 8.88
CA TRP A 87 -0.77 4.24 8.08
C TRP A 87 -1.16 4.06 6.61
N LEU A 88 -0.96 2.88 6.02
CA LEU A 88 -1.39 2.58 4.65
C LEU A 88 -2.90 2.80 4.45
N LEU A 89 -3.74 2.31 5.37
CA LEU A 89 -5.19 2.49 5.29
C LEU A 89 -5.61 3.94 5.48
N VAL A 90 -5.01 4.66 6.44
CA VAL A 90 -5.27 6.09 6.65
C VAL A 90 -4.94 6.89 5.40
N LEU A 91 -3.88 6.52 4.67
CA LEU A 91 -3.53 7.18 3.42
C LEU A 91 -4.55 6.92 2.32
N LEU A 92 -5.01 5.68 2.18
CA LEU A 92 -6.08 5.35 1.24
C LEU A 92 -7.32 6.20 1.52
N VAL A 93 -7.73 6.26 2.80
CA VAL A 93 -8.86 7.07 3.27
C VAL A 93 -8.64 8.55 2.97
N MET A 94 -7.43 9.08 3.18
CA MET A 94 -7.09 10.46 2.89
C MET A 94 -7.22 10.76 1.39
N VAL A 95 -6.73 9.88 0.52
CA VAL A 95 -6.89 10.02 -0.93
C VAL A 95 -8.36 10.00 -1.33
N THR A 96 -9.15 9.07 -0.79
CA THR A 96 -10.59 8.99 -1.04
C THR A 96 -11.31 10.26 -0.59
N ALA A 97 -10.94 10.82 0.56
CA ALA A 97 -11.50 12.08 1.06
C ALA A 97 -11.12 13.29 0.20
N LEU A 98 -9.87 13.37 -0.26
CA LEU A 98 -9.41 14.43 -1.18
C LEU A 98 -10.10 14.33 -2.54
N ASN A 99 -10.35 13.12 -3.03
CA ASN A 99 -11.11 12.88 -4.26
C ASN A 99 -12.58 13.31 -4.09
N ALA A 100 -13.20 13.05 -2.94
CA ALA A 100 -14.54 13.53 -2.65
C ALA A 100 -14.65 15.06 -2.67
N LEU A 101 -13.57 15.78 -2.35
CA LEU A 101 -13.48 17.24 -2.48
C LEU A 101 -13.31 17.73 -3.94
N GLY A 102 -13.00 16.84 -4.89
CA GLY A 102 -12.78 17.18 -6.30
C GLY A 102 -11.57 18.06 -6.54
N LEU A 103 -10.58 18.05 -5.64
CA LEU A 103 -9.42 18.92 -5.72
C LEU A 103 -8.29 18.23 -6.52
N PRO A 104 -7.71 18.90 -7.52
CA PRO A 104 -6.53 18.38 -8.24
C PRO A 104 -5.29 18.27 -7.33
N VAL A 105 -5.36 18.84 -6.12
CA VAL A 105 -4.36 18.71 -5.06
C VAL A 105 -4.16 17.24 -4.65
N ALA A 106 -5.18 16.38 -4.83
CA ALA A 106 -5.07 14.94 -4.57
C ALA A 106 -3.88 14.32 -5.32
N ALA A 107 -3.68 14.66 -6.59
CA ALA A 107 -2.61 14.09 -7.42
C ALA A 107 -1.23 14.46 -6.89
N VAL A 108 -1.06 15.70 -6.42
CA VAL A 108 0.19 16.18 -5.82
C VAL A 108 0.46 15.45 -4.50
N VAL A 109 -0.57 15.29 -3.67
CA VAL A 109 -0.49 14.56 -2.40
C VAL A 109 -0.11 13.10 -2.64
N VAL A 110 -0.75 12.43 -3.61
CA VAL A 110 -0.43 11.05 -3.98
C VAL A 110 0.99 10.90 -4.52
N LEU A 111 1.48 11.84 -5.32
CA LEU A 111 2.88 11.83 -5.76
C LEU A 111 3.85 11.97 -4.59
N ILE A 112 3.64 12.96 -3.73
CA ILE A 112 4.53 13.21 -2.58
C ILE A 112 4.55 11.99 -1.65
N LEU A 113 3.37 11.47 -1.31
CA LEU A 113 3.24 10.30 -0.47
C LEU A 113 3.84 9.07 -1.13
N GLY A 114 3.53 8.83 -2.41
CA GLY A 114 4.06 7.71 -3.18
C GLY A 114 5.59 7.70 -3.21
N LEU A 115 6.23 8.86 -3.40
CA LEU A 115 7.69 9.00 -3.35
C LEU A 115 8.26 8.75 -1.94
N LEU A 116 7.57 9.23 -0.90
CA LEU A 116 7.96 9.00 0.49
C LEU A 116 7.90 7.51 0.83
N PHE A 117 6.79 6.84 0.48
CA PHE A 117 6.62 5.40 0.66
C PHE A 117 7.60 4.59 -0.16
N ALA A 118 7.85 4.99 -1.41
CA ALA A 118 8.82 4.30 -2.26
C ALA A 118 10.20 4.28 -1.61
N ASN A 119 10.64 5.39 -1.00
CA ASN A 119 11.92 5.44 -0.29
C ASN A 119 11.90 4.58 0.98
N PHE A 120 10.85 4.69 1.80
CA PHE A 120 10.72 3.91 3.03
C PHE A 120 10.72 2.40 2.76
N PHE A 121 9.90 1.94 1.82
CA PHE A 121 9.82 0.54 1.44
C PHE A 121 11.11 0.05 0.77
N ALA A 122 11.76 0.86 -0.07
CA ALA A 122 13.04 0.50 -0.64
C ALA A 122 14.10 0.24 0.43
N THR A 123 14.16 1.10 1.44
CA THR A 123 15.06 0.91 2.59
C THR A 123 14.66 -0.33 3.39
N ALA A 124 13.38 -0.54 3.67
CA ALA A 124 12.91 -1.72 4.40
C ALA A 124 13.27 -3.03 3.67
N VAL A 125 13.04 -3.09 2.36
CA VAL A 125 13.40 -4.23 1.51
C VAL A 125 14.91 -4.43 1.48
N GLN A 126 15.68 -3.36 1.30
CA GLN A 126 17.13 -3.43 1.29
C GLN A 126 17.67 -3.94 2.63
N THR A 127 17.19 -3.42 3.77
CA THR A 127 17.58 -3.87 5.10
C THR A 127 17.22 -5.33 5.33
N ALA A 128 16.01 -5.77 4.93
CA ALA A 128 15.60 -7.16 5.04
C ALA A 128 16.50 -8.09 4.21
N CYS A 129 16.80 -7.72 2.96
CA CYS A 129 17.67 -8.50 2.08
C CYS A 129 19.13 -8.52 2.56
N SER A 130 19.64 -7.40 3.09
CA SER A 130 20.97 -7.31 3.68
C SER A 130 21.09 -8.19 4.92
N ASN A 131 20.07 -8.20 5.78
CA ASN A 131 20.02 -9.08 6.95
C ASN A 131 19.95 -10.57 6.56
N ALA A 132 19.30 -10.88 5.43
CA ALA A 132 19.26 -12.23 4.85
C ALA A 132 20.55 -12.65 4.10
N LYS A 133 21.61 -11.82 4.13
CA LYS A 133 22.89 -12.04 3.42
C LYS A 133 22.72 -12.21 1.89
N ILE A 134 21.69 -11.61 1.32
CA ILE A 134 21.51 -11.57 -0.14
C ILE A 134 22.52 -10.59 -0.73
N VAL A 135 23.42 -11.08 -1.59
CA VAL A 135 24.53 -10.32 -2.19
C VAL A 135 24.08 -9.07 -2.97
N GLN A 136 22.81 -9.03 -3.41
CA GLN A 136 22.24 -7.98 -4.25
C GLN A 136 21.08 -7.21 -3.58
N ALA A 137 21.10 -7.09 -2.24
CA ALA A 137 20.05 -6.41 -1.47
C ALA A 137 19.67 -5.01 -1.98
N GLU A 138 20.65 -4.24 -2.48
CA GLU A 138 20.41 -2.90 -3.04
C GLU A 138 19.50 -2.94 -4.28
N ASN A 139 19.66 -3.94 -5.15
CA ASN A 139 18.86 -4.06 -6.36
C ASN A 139 17.41 -4.41 -6.05
N PHE A 140 17.16 -5.24 -5.03
CA PHE A 140 15.80 -5.52 -4.56
C PHE A 140 15.13 -4.27 -3.99
N GLY A 141 15.86 -3.45 -3.23
CA GLY A 141 15.36 -2.16 -2.76
C GLY A 141 15.02 -1.21 -3.92
N LYS A 142 15.87 -1.12 -4.94
CA LYS A 142 15.61 -0.31 -6.14
C LYS A 142 14.40 -0.80 -6.93
N VAL A 143 14.24 -2.10 -7.11
CA VAL A 143 13.06 -2.68 -7.79
C VAL A 143 11.79 -2.33 -7.03
N ALA A 144 11.79 -2.47 -5.70
CA ALA A 144 10.66 -2.07 -4.86
C ALA A 144 10.35 -0.57 -4.99
N LYS A 145 11.40 0.28 -4.98
CA LYS A 145 11.25 1.72 -5.21
C LYS A 145 10.56 2.01 -6.53
N TYR A 146 11.09 1.50 -7.64
CA TYR A 146 10.57 1.79 -8.97
C TYR A 146 9.14 1.27 -9.14
N ALA A 147 8.81 0.10 -8.58
CA ALA A 147 7.44 -0.42 -8.60
C ALA A 147 6.45 0.54 -7.92
N ILE A 148 6.80 1.06 -6.74
CA ILE A 148 5.94 2.01 -6.00
C ILE A 148 5.87 3.37 -6.72
N VAL A 149 6.96 3.86 -7.30
CA VAL A 149 6.96 5.12 -8.05
C VAL A 149 6.09 5.04 -9.30
N VAL A 150 6.21 3.97 -10.09
CA VAL A 150 5.37 3.74 -11.27
C VAL A 150 3.90 3.67 -10.88
N PHE A 151 3.58 3.01 -9.76
CA PHE A 151 2.24 2.99 -9.19
C PHE A 151 1.74 4.40 -8.81
N ALA A 152 2.54 5.17 -8.07
CA ALA A 152 2.17 6.51 -7.64
C ALA A 152 1.95 7.47 -8.82
N VAL A 153 2.77 7.37 -9.87
CA VAL A 153 2.61 8.17 -11.10
C VAL A 153 1.33 7.79 -11.83
N GLY A 154 1.04 6.50 -11.99
CA GLY A 154 -0.21 6.03 -12.59
C GLY A 154 -1.45 6.53 -11.83
N MET A 155 -1.44 6.41 -10.49
CA MET A 155 -2.51 6.92 -9.63
C MET A 155 -2.66 8.44 -9.69
N ALA A 156 -1.56 9.18 -9.83
CA ALA A 156 -1.62 10.63 -9.99
C ALA A 156 -2.20 11.03 -11.34
N MET A 157 -1.86 10.31 -12.42
CA MET A 157 -2.46 10.50 -13.74
C MET A 157 -3.97 10.19 -13.73
N GLU A 158 -4.38 9.13 -13.03
CA GLU A 158 -5.77 8.78 -12.79
C GLU A 158 -6.53 9.96 -12.14
N GLN A 159 -5.95 10.56 -11.10
CA GLN A 159 -6.53 11.69 -10.36
C GLN A 159 -6.56 12.99 -11.16
N LEU A 160 -5.65 13.18 -12.11
CA LEU A 160 -5.70 14.31 -13.03
C LEU A 160 -6.83 14.18 -14.08
N GLY A 161 -7.53 13.04 -14.12
CA GLY A 161 -8.60 12.81 -15.08
C GLY A 161 -8.12 12.58 -16.51
N ILE A 162 -6.81 12.33 -16.70
CA ILE A 162 -6.21 12.14 -18.02
C ILE A 162 -6.36 10.67 -18.40
N ALA A 163 -7.32 10.39 -19.28
CA ALA A 163 -7.56 9.04 -19.82
C ALA A 163 -7.64 7.97 -18.71
N THR A 164 -8.30 8.29 -17.61
CA THR A 164 -8.38 7.50 -16.36
C THR A 164 -8.66 6.03 -16.61
N GLU A 165 -9.64 5.70 -17.45
CA GLU A 165 -9.99 4.30 -17.77
C GLU A 165 -8.88 3.58 -18.57
N MET A 166 -8.25 4.26 -19.51
CA MET A 166 -7.14 3.69 -20.29
C MET A 166 -5.90 3.48 -19.43
N VAL A 167 -5.57 4.46 -18.58
CA VAL A 167 -4.45 4.37 -17.64
C VAL A 167 -4.67 3.21 -16.67
N LEU A 168 -5.86 3.12 -16.06
CA LEU A 168 -6.20 2.05 -15.15
C LEU A 168 -6.15 0.68 -15.84
N ALA A 169 -6.73 0.54 -17.04
CA ALA A 169 -6.70 -0.70 -17.79
C ALA A 169 -5.26 -1.14 -18.13
N ALA A 170 -4.43 -0.22 -18.63
CA ALA A 170 -3.03 -0.49 -18.94
C ALA A 170 -2.25 -0.93 -17.69
N PHE A 171 -2.52 -0.29 -16.55
CA PHE A 171 -1.87 -0.60 -15.28
C PHE A 171 -2.28 -1.98 -14.75
N VAL A 172 -3.58 -2.30 -14.76
CA VAL A 172 -4.11 -3.61 -14.36
C VAL A 172 -3.56 -4.71 -15.25
N LEU A 173 -3.49 -4.50 -16.57
CA LEU A 173 -2.92 -5.47 -17.50
C LEU A 173 -1.42 -5.67 -17.28
N LEU A 174 -0.67 -4.59 -17.08
CA LEU A 174 0.78 -4.66 -16.81
C LEU A 174 1.08 -5.37 -15.49
N PHE A 175 0.43 -4.97 -14.40
CA PHE A 175 0.57 -5.64 -13.11
C PHE A 175 0.09 -7.09 -13.18
N GLY A 176 -1.04 -7.35 -13.84
CA GLY A 176 -1.55 -8.69 -14.08
C GLY A 176 -0.53 -9.58 -14.78
N ALA A 177 0.14 -9.07 -15.82
CA ALA A 177 1.19 -9.78 -16.52
C ALA A 177 2.41 -10.08 -15.63
N VAL A 178 2.86 -9.11 -14.82
CA VAL A 178 3.99 -9.29 -13.88
C VAL A 178 3.64 -10.32 -12.81
N CYS A 179 2.45 -10.21 -12.20
CA CYS A 179 1.96 -11.15 -11.20
C CYS A 179 1.83 -12.56 -11.78
N LEU A 180 1.30 -12.70 -13.00
CA LEU A 180 1.20 -13.98 -13.70
C LEU A 180 2.59 -14.58 -13.98
N ALA A 181 3.53 -13.76 -14.48
CA ALA A 181 4.89 -14.21 -14.74
C ALA A 181 5.59 -14.68 -13.45
N ALA A 182 5.45 -13.94 -12.36
CA ALA A 182 5.98 -14.32 -11.05
C ALA A 182 5.33 -15.62 -10.54
N ALA A 183 4.00 -15.72 -10.60
CA ALA A 183 3.27 -16.90 -10.17
C ALA A 183 3.72 -18.16 -10.95
N LEU A 184 3.95 -18.04 -12.25
CA LEU A 184 4.47 -19.12 -13.08
C LEU A 184 5.93 -19.45 -12.74
N ALA A 185 6.79 -18.44 -12.56
CA ALA A 185 8.19 -18.63 -12.20
C ALA A 185 8.34 -19.36 -10.86
N PHE A 186 7.57 -18.96 -9.84
CA PHE A 186 7.55 -19.63 -8.54
C PHE A 186 6.87 -21.00 -8.59
N GLY A 187 5.75 -21.12 -9.31
CA GLY A 187 5.00 -22.37 -9.43
C GLY A 187 5.81 -23.47 -10.11
N ILE A 188 6.53 -23.14 -11.17
CA ILE A 188 7.38 -24.09 -11.90
C ILE A 188 8.71 -24.30 -11.16
N GLY A 189 9.37 -23.23 -10.70
CA GLY A 189 10.68 -23.31 -10.04
C GLY A 189 10.64 -23.90 -8.63
N GLY A 190 9.53 -23.76 -7.90
CA GLY A 190 9.36 -24.29 -6.55
C GLY A 190 8.79 -25.71 -6.49
N ARG A 191 8.44 -26.30 -7.65
CA ARG A 191 7.76 -27.60 -7.72
C ARG A 191 8.55 -28.72 -7.02
N GLU A 192 9.86 -28.73 -7.18
CA GLU A 192 10.74 -29.76 -6.59
C GLU A 192 10.82 -29.63 -5.08
N ILE A 193 11.02 -28.40 -4.58
CA ILE A 193 11.07 -28.10 -3.14
C ILE A 193 9.73 -28.46 -2.49
N ALA A 194 8.61 -28.09 -3.11
CA ALA A 194 7.27 -28.44 -2.62
C ALA A 194 7.06 -29.97 -2.57
N ALA A 195 7.51 -30.69 -3.60
CA ALA A 195 7.43 -32.15 -3.64
C ALA A 195 8.27 -32.81 -2.54
N GLU A 196 9.48 -32.31 -2.29
CA GLU A 196 10.34 -32.82 -1.23
C GLU A 196 9.77 -32.54 0.17
N PHE A 197 9.23 -31.34 0.38
CA PHE A 197 8.59 -30.97 1.65
C PHE A 197 7.39 -31.87 1.99
N LEU A 198 6.52 -32.12 1.00
CA LEU A 198 5.39 -33.05 1.14
C LEU A 198 5.86 -34.49 1.45
N ARG A 199 6.90 -34.98 0.77
CA ARG A 199 7.46 -36.32 1.03
C ARG A 199 7.97 -36.45 2.46
N LYS A 200 8.76 -35.49 2.95
CA LYS A 200 9.28 -35.49 4.32
C LYS A 200 8.13 -35.48 5.34
N TRP A 201 7.13 -34.63 5.14
CA TRP A 201 5.97 -34.55 6.01
C TRP A 201 5.18 -35.87 6.09
N PHE A 202 5.00 -36.55 4.95
CA PHE A 202 4.36 -37.87 4.92
C PHE A 202 5.21 -38.98 5.54
N GLU A 203 6.53 -38.96 5.39
CA GLU A 203 7.43 -39.94 6.02
C GLU A 203 7.48 -39.80 7.55
N GLU A 204 7.48 -38.58 8.08
CA GLU A 204 7.39 -38.32 9.52
C GLU A 204 6.06 -38.82 10.12
N HIS A 205 4.93 -38.57 9.45
CA HIS A 205 3.62 -39.06 9.90
C HIS A 205 3.45 -40.57 9.76
N LYS A 206 4.21 -41.23 8.87
CA LYS A 206 4.16 -42.69 8.70
C LYS A 206 5.01 -43.44 9.74
N ARG A 207 5.98 -42.78 10.37
CA ARG A 207 6.84 -43.31 11.45
C ARG A 207 6.26 -43.20 12.85
N GLY A 208 5.19 -42.41 13.04
CA GLY A 208 4.50 -42.22 14.32
C GLY A 208 3.37 -43.22 14.61
N ARG A 209 3.25 -44.31 13.85
CA ARG A 209 2.33 -45.44 14.11
C ARG A 209 3.08 -46.76 14.08
#